data_AF-A0A9X6ADF2-F1
#
_entry.id   AF-A0A9X6ADF2-F1
#
_cell.length_a   1.000
_cell.length_b   1.000
_cell.length_c   1.000
_cell.angle_alpha   90.00
_cell.angle_beta   90.00
_cell.angle_gamma   90.00
#
_symmetry.space_group_name_H-M   'P 1'
#
loop_
_entity.id
_entity.type
_entity.pdbx_description
1 polymer ?
#
loop_
_entity_poly.entity_id
_entity_poly.type
_entity_poly.pdbx_seq_one_letter_code
_entity_poly.pdbx_strand_id
1 'polypeptide(L)'
;MSTWEWVRTECRAACGARIGADVSENQNLLAEQRRALILDEVRRRGGVRVNELTRKLGVSDMTVRRDLDALARQGVVEKVQGGAVPLVEA
;
A
#
# COMPACT_ATOMS: atom_id res chain seq x y z
N MET A 1 7.55 10.12 -17.39
CA MET A 1 8.25 10.15 -16.09
C MET A 1 7.24 9.83 -15.02
N SER A 2 7.17 8.57 -14.62
CA SER A 2 6.10 8.09 -13.77
C SER A 2 6.28 8.67 -12.37
N THR A 3 5.21 9.24 -11.81
CA THR A 3 5.06 9.85 -10.47
C THR A 3 5.57 9.00 -9.29
N TRP A 4 6.11 7.81 -9.55
CA TRP A 4 6.58 6.78 -8.63
C TRP A 4 8.11 6.71 -8.50
N GLU A 5 8.86 7.42 -9.35
CA GLU A 5 10.32 7.44 -9.30
C GLU A 5 10.87 8.29 -8.14
N TRP A 6 10.16 9.35 -7.74
CA TRP A 6 10.51 10.23 -6.61
C TRP A 6 10.62 9.50 -5.27
N VAL A 7 9.85 8.43 -5.08
CA VAL A 7 9.87 7.61 -3.86
C VAL A 7 11.03 6.61 -3.85
N ARG A 8 11.42 6.11 -5.03
CA ARG A 8 12.34 4.98 -5.17
C ARG A 8 13.76 5.35 -4.71
N THR A 9 14.13 6.62 -4.83
CA THR A 9 15.45 7.16 -4.46
C THR A 9 15.54 7.62 -3.00
N GLU A 10 14.43 7.96 -2.35
CA GLU A 10 14.44 8.58 -1.00
C GLU A 10 14.11 7.62 0.15
N CYS A 11 13.72 6.38 -0.16
CA CYS A 11 13.35 5.37 0.82
C CYS A 11 14.53 4.69 1.56
N ARG A 12 15.61 5.43 1.86
CA ARG A 12 16.71 4.92 2.72
C ARG A 12 16.65 5.40 4.18
N ALA A 13 15.85 6.41 4.52
CA ALA A 13 16.05 7.15 5.77
C ALA A 13 14.99 7.00 6.89
N ALA A 14 13.92 6.21 6.73
CA ALA A 14 12.79 6.24 7.71
C ALA A 14 12.44 4.88 8.35
N CYS A 15 13.40 3.97 8.55
CA CYS A 15 13.17 2.83 9.43
C CYS A 15 13.42 3.25 10.88
N GLY A 16 12.39 3.77 11.54
CA GLY A 16 12.51 4.24 12.92
C GLY A 16 11.15 4.59 13.52
N ALA A 17 10.34 3.59 13.86
CA ALA A 17 9.27 3.78 14.85
C ALA A 17 8.88 2.44 15.50
N ARG A 18 9.18 2.33 16.79
CA ARG A 18 8.61 1.36 17.73
C ARG A 18 7.11 1.57 17.83
N ILE A 19 6.31 0.54 17.53
CA ILE A 19 4.97 0.36 18.08
C ILE A 19 4.76 -1.15 18.25
N GLY A 20 4.43 -1.54 19.48
CA GLY A 20 4.24 -2.93 19.88
C GLY A 20 2.88 -3.48 19.50
N ALA A 21 2.80 -4.80 19.68
CA ALA A 21 1.71 -5.74 19.43
C ALA A 21 1.59 -6.27 17.99
N ASP A 22 2.16 -7.46 17.83
CA ASP A 22 1.96 -8.47 16.78
C ASP A 22 2.43 -8.17 15.34
N VAL A 23 3.75 -8.33 15.10
CA VAL A 23 4.37 -8.20 13.76
C VAL A 23 4.82 -9.56 13.19
N SER A 24 4.53 -10.69 13.86
CA SER A 24 5.11 -12.01 13.47
C SER A 24 4.20 -12.91 12.64
N GLU A 25 2.88 -12.70 12.58
CA GLU A 25 1.95 -13.53 11.77
C GLU A 25 1.61 -12.91 10.39
N ASN A 26 1.88 -11.62 10.18
CA ASN A 26 1.50 -10.89 8.95
C ASN A 26 2.55 -10.99 7.81
N GLN A 27 3.74 -11.52 8.09
CA GLN A 27 4.76 -11.78 7.04
C GLN A 27 4.41 -13.00 6.18
N ASN A 28 3.46 -13.84 6.62
CA ASN A 28 3.00 -15.04 5.93
C ASN A 28 1.57 -14.92 5.37
N LEU A 29 0.97 -13.72 5.43
CA LEU A 29 -0.27 -13.41 4.70
C LEU A 29 0.04 -13.49 3.20
N LEU A 30 -0.70 -14.36 2.49
CA LEU A 30 -0.56 -14.51 1.05
C LEU A 30 -0.64 -13.13 0.39
N ALA A 31 0.24 -12.86 -0.57
CA ALA A 31 0.29 -11.55 -1.23
C ALA A 31 -1.08 -11.12 -1.77
N GLU A 32 -1.91 -12.09 -2.19
CA GLU A 32 -3.28 -11.88 -2.63
C GLU A 32 -4.22 -11.44 -1.51
N GLN A 33 -4.14 -12.05 -0.33
CA GLN A 33 -4.95 -11.65 0.84
C GLN A 33 -4.63 -10.22 1.27
N ARG A 34 -3.34 -9.86 1.30
CA ARG A 34 -2.94 -8.47 1.60
C ARG A 34 -3.46 -7.48 0.57
N ARG A 35 -3.40 -7.83 -0.72
CA ARG A 35 -3.97 -7.01 -1.80
C ARG A 35 -5.49 -6.87 -1.68
N ALA A 36 -6.19 -7.95 -1.31
CA ALA A 36 -7.63 -7.90 -1.07
C ALA A 36 -7.99 -6.94 0.07
N LEU A 37 -7.23 -6.96 1.18
CA LEU A 37 -7.40 -6.02 2.28
C LEU A 37 -7.13 -4.57 1.87
N ILE A 38 -6.06 -4.33 1.09
CA ILE A 38 -5.77 -2.99 0.56
C ILE A 38 -6.91 -2.52 -0.33
N LEU A 39 -7.37 -3.35 -1.26
CA LEU A 39 -8.45 -3.02 -2.18
C LEU A 39 -9.76 -2.71 -1.45
N ASP A 40 -10.10 -3.51 -0.46
CA ASP A 40 -11.29 -3.30 0.35
C ASP A 40 -11.21 -1.98 1.15
N GLU A 41 -10.04 -1.65 1.68
CA GLU A 41 -9.82 -0.35 2.34
C GLU A 41 -9.96 0.83 1.36
N VAL A 42 -9.38 0.69 0.17
CA VAL A 42 -9.46 1.67 -0.91
C VAL A 42 -10.93 1.90 -1.30
N ARG A 43 -11.72 0.83 -1.43
CA ARG A 43 -13.15 0.88 -1.75
C ARG A 43 -13.97 1.52 -0.62
N ARG A 44 -13.74 1.11 0.63
CA ARG A 44 -14.48 1.63 1.79
C ARG A 44 -14.26 3.11 2.03
N ARG A 45 -13.03 3.60 1.83
CA ARG A 45 -12.68 5.01 2.07
C ARG A 45 -12.78 5.91 0.85
N GLY A 46 -12.89 5.34 -0.36
CA GLY A 46 -12.77 6.09 -1.61
C GLY A 46 -11.33 6.54 -1.91
N GLY A 47 -10.35 6.10 -1.12
CA GLY A 47 -8.94 6.46 -1.27
C GLY A 47 -8.12 6.20 -0.02
N VAL A 48 -6.86 5.81 -0.20
CA VAL A 48 -5.91 5.47 0.88
C VAL A 48 -4.54 6.04 0.59
N ARG A 49 -3.78 6.33 1.65
CA ARG A 49 -2.38 6.74 1.55
C ARG A 49 -1.45 5.59 1.90
N VAL A 50 -0.25 5.58 1.30
CA VAL A 50 0.75 4.52 1.54
C VAL A 50 1.10 4.41 3.02
N ASN A 51 1.29 5.53 3.70
CA ASN A 51 1.62 5.61 5.13
C ASN A 51 0.48 5.16 6.05
N GLU A 52 -0.78 5.17 5.61
CA GLU A 52 -1.87 4.54 6.37
C GLU A 52 -1.84 3.02 6.22
N LEU A 53 -1.62 2.53 5.01
CA LEU A 53 -1.54 1.10 4.72
C LEU A 53 -0.35 0.45 5.44
N THR A 54 0.81 1.11 5.51
CA THR A 54 1.95 0.58 6.27
C THR A 54 1.67 0.45 7.75
N ARG A 55 1.02 1.47 8.36
CA ARG A 55 0.60 1.41 9.77
C ARG A 55 -0.46 0.35 10.03
N LYS A 56 -1.42 0.19 9.11
CA LYS A 56 -2.55 -0.73 9.28
C LYS A 56 -2.17 -2.19 9.06
N LEU A 57 -1.31 -2.45 8.08
CA LEU A 57 -0.91 -3.80 7.68
C LEU A 57 0.43 -4.24 8.30
N GLY A 58 1.17 -3.33 8.95
CA GLY A 58 2.47 -3.64 9.52
C GLY A 58 3.54 -4.00 8.49
N VAL A 59 3.35 -3.62 7.22
CA VAL A 59 4.28 -3.91 6.12
C VAL A 59 5.05 -2.66 5.70
N SER A 60 6.21 -2.88 5.08
CA SER A 60 7.06 -1.81 4.57
C SER A 60 6.39 -1.00 3.45
N ASP A 61 6.76 0.27 3.37
CA ASP A 61 6.37 1.21 2.32
C ASP A 61 6.62 0.66 0.90
N MET A 62 7.70 -0.10 0.72
CA MET A 62 8.02 -0.79 -0.54
C MET A 62 7.03 -1.91 -0.89
N THR A 63 6.58 -2.67 0.12
CA THR A 63 5.60 -3.76 -0.05
C THR A 63 4.24 -3.20 -0.43
N VAL A 64 3.76 -2.18 0.29
CA VAL A 64 2.50 -1.49 -0.03
C VAL A 64 2.53 -0.96 -1.45
N ARG A 65 3.62 -0.32 -1.86
CA ARG A 65 3.73 0.22 -3.23
C ARG A 65 3.72 -0.88 -4.28
N ARG A 66 4.41 -2.00 -4.06
CA ARG A 66 4.35 -3.16 -4.97
C ARG A 66 2.94 -3.71 -5.09
N ASP A 67 2.20 -3.79 -3.98
CA ASP A 67 0.82 -4.27 -4.00
C ASP A 67 -0.11 -3.28 -4.69
N LEU A 68 0.06 -1.98 -4.46
CA LEU A 68 -0.67 -0.92 -5.19
C LEU A 68 -0.33 -0.92 -6.69
N ASP A 69 0.92 -1.17 -7.07
CA ASP A 69 1.32 -1.35 -8.47
C ASP A 69 0.65 -2.58 -9.09
N ALA A 70 0.56 -3.69 -8.36
CA ALA A 70 -0.13 -4.89 -8.83
C ALA A 70 -1.63 -4.63 -9.03
N LEU A 71 -2.28 -3.97 -8.07
CA LEU A 71 -3.69 -3.60 -8.15
C LEU A 71 -3.96 -2.57 -9.27
N ALA A 72 -3.04 -1.62 -9.48
CA ALA A 72 -3.16 -0.66 -10.57
C ALA A 72 -3.00 -1.32 -11.95
N ARG A 73 -2.10 -2.30 -12.07
CA ARG A 73 -1.97 -3.12 -13.29
C ARG A 73 -3.21 -3.98 -13.55
N GLN A 74 -3.94 -4.36 -12.50
CA GLN A 74 -5.21 -5.07 -12.62
C GLN A 74 -6.39 -4.14 -12.94
N GLY A 75 -6.19 -2.82 -12.96
CA GLY A 75 -7.24 -1.84 -13.25
C GLY A 75 -8.26 -1.68 -12.13
N VAL A 76 -7.98 -2.17 -10.91
CA VAL A 76 -8.94 -2.09 -9.78
C VAL A 76 -8.72 -0.86 -8.87
N VAL A 77 -7.56 -0.22 -8.98
CA VAL A 77 -7.23 1.03 -8.28
C VAL A 77 -6.46 1.96 -9.21
N GLU A 78 -6.64 3.26 -9.02
CA GLU A 78 -5.83 4.28 -9.65
C GLU A 78 -4.78 4.81 -8.66
N LYS A 79 -3.58 5.02 -9.18
CA LYS A 79 -2.42 5.44 -8.42
C LYS A 79 -2.34 6.97 -8.39
N VAL A 80 -2.45 7.56 -7.20
CA VAL A 80 -2.37 9.02 -6.99
C VAL A 80 -1.09 9.40 -6.25
N GLN A 81 -0.80 10.71 -6.17
CA GLN A 81 0.41 11.23 -5.53
C GLN A 81 0.45 10.83 -4.04
N GLY A 82 1.22 9.79 -3.71
CA GLY A 82 1.37 9.27 -2.34
C GLY A 82 0.31 8.25 -1.88
N GLY A 83 -0.56 7.77 -2.76
CA GLY A 83 -1.67 6.89 -2.39
C GLY A 83 -2.31 6.14 -3.56
N ALA A 84 -3.49 5.58 -3.32
CA ALA A 84 -4.32 4.98 -4.35
C ALA A 84 -5.80 5.25 -4.08
N VAL A 85 -6.57 5.42 -5.14
CA VAL A 85 -8.03 5.60 -5.11
C VAL A 85 -8.69 4.44 -5.86
N PRO A 86 -9.92 4.04 -5.53
CA PRO A 86 -10.58 2.96 -6.24
C PRO A 86 -10.85 3.43 -7.67
N LEU A 87 -10.53 2.59 -8.64
CA LEU A 87 -11.04 2.78 -9.99
C LEU A 87 -12.45 2.20 -9.97
N VAL A 88 -13.38 3.00 -9.47
CA VAL A 88 -14.82 2.69 -9.56
C VAL A 88 -15.19 2.82 -11.03
N GLU A 89 -15.41 1.69 -11.70
CA GLU A 89 -16.44 1.69 -12.73
C GLU A 89 -17.78 1.94 -12.02
N ALA A 90 -18.52 2.93 -12.53
CA ALA A 90 -19.75 3.47 -11.96
C ALA A 90 -20.86 2.41 -11.76
#